data_AF-A0A7X1KC80-F1
#
_entry.id   AF-A0A7X1KC80-F1
#
_cell.length_a   1.000
_cell.length_b   1.000
_cell.length_c   1.000
_cell.angle_alpha   90.00
_cell.angle_beta   90.00
_cell.angle_gamma   90.00
#
_symmetry.space_group_name_H-M   'P 1'
#
loop_
_entity.id
_entity.type
_entity.pdbx_description
1 polymer ?
#
loop_
_entity_poly.entity_id
_entity_poly.type
_entity_poly.pdbx_seq_one_letter_code
_entity_poly.pdbx_strand_id
1 'polypeptide(L)'
;MDRRTLLRGGIGAAALTLTGCTAPYGSHFSYATQVVPKDEYDPATFWVDVLLQQICAQRILPPRAAYNCAGPTVAGFIAANAIMGVYEDNFGIGQGPQGADPRAAYGAAFATVMSQVAQSPMIGERARFMRMIPDGEAKSAGAEWGRKVGLEIVRRRTNDGSAPNLNANYLGRWKRRQDALRWVPSGSFYGTRPGPMVPDFVRGLSPGQGFITPWAIRRAEDFCAVEFPDMRSPEFAEEFDLLARMGGMDSRERTADQTEIAIFWEDGPWGVTPPGRFMHVGMQLMQERGFDWLTKARAYAMLGMGMCDCSIAVWYTKYHYDVLRPETALKMRARDFQNPDPRVRPLPGWQSVITTPPFPAYTSGHSSFGAVGGRLLEHVLGTDELRFTLECPDQVIWPQMRGVKRHFTRISQSVDENGLSRIYGGVHWLRDHQESMRIGQGIADHIFANFFKRVA
;
A
#
# COMPACT_ATOMS: atom_id res chain seq x y z
N MET A 1 -36.04 12.46 61.47
CA MET A 1 -34.96 13.44 61.74
C MET A 1 -34.83 14.33 60.51
N ASP A 2 -34.81 15.62 60.78
CA ASP A 2 -35.11 16.73 59.88
C ASP A 2 -33.92 17.16 59.01
N ARG A 3 -34.25 17.81 57.89
CA ARG A 3 -33.42 18.66 57.06
C ARG A 3 -32.69 19.71 57.90
N ARG A 4 -31.35 19.68 57.93
CA ARG A 4 -30.47 20.86 57.80
C ARG A 4 -29.01 20.49 58.11
N THR A 5 -28.14 20.92 57.20
CA THR A 5 -26.72 21.21 57.41
C THR A 5 -25.76 20.02 57.47
N LEU A 6 -25.21 19.67 56.31
CA LEU A 6 -23.76 19.51 56.15
C LEU A 6 -23.40 19.95 54.72
N LEU A 7 -23.43 21.28 54.54
CA LEU A 7 -22.74 22.00 53.49
C LEU A 7 -21.23 21.97 53.81
N ARG A 8 -20.41 21.47 52.88
CA ARG A 8 -19.20 22.13 52.35
C ARG A 8 -18.37 21.13 51.53
N GLY A 9 -18.55 21.18 50.22
CA GLY A 9 -17.70 20.52 49.23
C GLY A 9 -18.21 20.93 47.84
N GLY A 10 -17.53 21.89 47.22
CA GLY A 10 -18.01 22.66 46.08
C GLY A 10 -18.40 21.82 44.86
N ILE A 11 -19.52 22.22 44.25
CA ILE A 11 -19.94 21.81 42.91
C ILE A 11 -19.04 22.53 41.92
N GLY A 12 -18.00 21.84 41.46
CA GLY A 12 -17.29 22.18 40.23
C GLY A 12 -17.89 21.36 39.10
N ALA A 13 -18.85 21.93 38.37
CA ALA A 13 -19.27 21.38 37.09
C ALA A 13 -18.06 21.42 36.15
N ALA A 14 -17.36 20.29 35.99
CA ALA A 14 -16.40 20.12 34.93
C ALA A 14 -17.20 20.10 33.62
N ALA A 15 -17.24 21.24 32.94
CA ALA A 15 -17.63 21.33 31.56
C ALA A 15 -16.74 20.35 30.78
N LEU A 16 -17.33 19.21 30.39
CA LEU A 16 -16.80 18.36 29.33
C LEU A 16 -16.87 19.20 28.05
N THR A 17 -15.85 20.02 27.87
CA THR A 17 -15.46 20.49 26.55
C THR A 17 -15.11 19.23 25.77
N LEU A 18 -16.04 18.79 24.94
CA LEU A 18 -15.75 17.94 23.79
C LEU A 18 -14.82 18.76 22.90
N THR A 19 -13.54 18.81 23.25
CA THR A 19 -12.46 19.09 22.32
C THR A 19 -12.43 17.89 21.39
N GLY A 20 -13.34 17.90 20.41
CA GLY A 20 -13.11 17.18 19.18
C GLY A 20 -11.72 17.58 18.73
N CYS A 21 -10.79 16.63 18.75
CA CYS A 21 -9.51 16.78 18.10
C CYS A 21 -9.80 16.83 16.60
N THR A 22 -10.32 17.96 16.11
CA THR A 22 -10.15 18.32 14.72
C THR A 22 -8.68 18.65 14.59
N ALA A 23 -7.89 17.64 14.21
CA ALA A 23 -6.59 17.91 13.62
C ALA A 23 -6.81 19.01 12.55
N PRO A 24 -6.02 20.10 12.56
CA PRO A 24 -6.19 21.14 11.57
C PRO A 24 -6.09 20.52 10.18
N TYR A 25 -7.12 20.71 9.36
CA TYR A 25 -7.09 20.34 7.95
C TYR A 25 -5.94 21.10 7.28
N GLY A 26 -4.98 20.36 6.74
CA GLY A 26 -3.79 20.88 6.08
C GLY A 26 -2.56 20.87 6.98
N SER A 27 -1.81 19.76 6.99
CA SER A 27 -0.39 19.86 7.31
C SER A 27 0.31 20.63 6.19
N HIS A 28 1.28 21.48 6.53
CA HIS A 28 2.19 22.12 5.57
C HIS A 28 3.16 21.13 4.90
N PHE A 29 2.96 19.83 5.12
CA PHE A 29 3.86 18.76 4.72
C PHE A 29 3.45 18.21 3.36
N SER A 30 4.42 18.15 2.44
CA SER A 30 4.22 17.67 1.07
C SER A 30 5.32 16.68 0.73
N TYR A 31 4.91 15.47 0.32
CA TYR A 31 5.81 14.45 -0.17
C TYR A 31 6.48 14.87 -1.47
N ALA A 32 5.75 15.63 -2.30
CA ALA A 32 6.34 16.20 -3.50
C ALA A 32 7.47 17.18 -3.18
N THR A 33 7.40 17.99 -2.11
CA THR A 33 8.51 18.93 -1.80
C THR A 33 9.79 18.23 -1.36
N GLN A 34 9.73 16.92 -1.05
CA GLN A 34 10.90 16.13 -0.72
C GLN A 34 11.68 15.71 -1.97
N VAL A 35 11.02 15.64 -3.13
CA VAL A 35 11.58 15.02 -4.35
C VAL A 35 11.36 15.85 -5.63
N VAL A 36 10.55 16.90 -5.58
CA VAL A 36 10.22 17.81 -6.69
C VAL A 36 10.39 19.27 -6.23
N PRO A 37 11.11 20.12 -6.98
CA PRO A 37 11.15 21.56 -6.74
C PRO A 37 9.76 22.19 -6.75
N LYS A 38 9.52 23.18 -5.86
CA LYS A 38 8.17 23.78 -5.66
C LYS A 38 7.59 24.43 -6.91
N ASP A 39 8.45 24.90 -7.82
CA ASP A 39 8.13 25.56 -9.08
C ASP A 39 7.84 24.57 -10.23
N GLU A 40 8.09 23.28 -10.04
CA GLU A 40 7.91 22.23 -11.05
C GLU A 40 6.67 21.34 -10.79
N TYR A 41 5.74 21.80 -9.94
CA TYR A 41 4.52 21.07 -9.61
C TYR A 41 3.55 21.01 -10.79
N ASP A 42 3.66 19.94 -11.57
CA ASP A 42 2.69 19.63 -12.59
C ASP A 42 1.37 19.09 -11.98
N PRO A 43 0.28 19.07 -12.78
CA PRO A 43 -1.01 18.62 -12.30
C PRO A 43 -1.04 17.21 -11.71
N ALA A 44 -0.27 16.28 -12.28
CA ALA A 44 -0.27 14.90 -11.84
C ALA A 44 0.44 14.76 -10.49
N THR A 45 1.61 15.37 -10.37
CA THR A 45 2.42 15.42 -9.14
C THR A 45 1.65 16.05 -7.99
N PHE A 46 0.91 17.15 -8.22
CA PHE A 46 0.06 17.77 -7.20
C PHE A 46 -0.94 16.79 -6.57
N TRP A 47 -1.66 16.04 -7.40
CA TRP A 47 -2.74 15.18 -6.89
C TRP A 47 -2.21 13.87 -6.30
N VAL A 48 -1.08 13.35 -6.79
CA VAL A 48 -0.40 12.22 -6.14
C VAL A 48 0.13 12.63 -4.77
N ASP A 49 0.67 13.85 -4.61
CA ASP A 49 1.05 14.39 -3.31
C ASP A 49 -0.14 14.45 -2.33
N VAL A 50 -1.30 14.93 -2.81
CA VAL A 50 -2.55 14.93 -2.02
C VAL A 50 -2.96 13.50 -1.64
N LEU A 51 -2.88 12.54 -2.57
CA LEU A 51 -3.18 11.13 -2.30
C LEU A 51 -2.29 10.58 -1.17
N LEU A 52 -0.98 10.80 -1.24
CA LEU A 52 -0.03 10.35 -0.22
C LEU A 52 -0.31 11.00 1.14
N GLN A 53 -0.61 12.29 1.16
CA GLN A 53 -1.02 13.00 2.38
C GLN A 53 -2.27 12.40 3.01
N GLN A 54 -3.28 12.03 2.20
CA GLN A 54 -4.50 11.40 2.73
C GLN A 54 -4.24 9.99 3.28
N ILE A 55 -3.36 9.20 2.63
CA ILE A 55 -2.96 7.88 3.14
C ILE A 55 -2.33 8.02 4.54
N CYS A 56 -1.36 8.93 4.69
CA CYS A 56 -0.70 9.16 5.96
C CYS A 56 -1.64 9.78 7.02
N ALA A 57 -2.36 10.84 6.67
CA ALA A 57 -3.20 11.58 7.63
C ALA A 57 -4.32 10.71 8.21
N GLN A 58 -4.88 9.80 7.40
CA GLN A 58 -5.94 8.88 7.82
C GLN A 58 -5.40 7.54 8.32
N ARG A 59 -4.08 7.32 8.31
CA ARG A 59 -3.42 6.07 8.72
C ARG A 59 -3.96 4.85 7.98
N ILE A 60 -4.13 5.00 6.66
CA ILE A 60 -4.77 3.99 5.82
C ILE A 60 -3.87 2.76 5.74
N LEU A 61 -4.41 1.59 6.08
CA LEU A 61 -3.67 0.32 6.03
C LEU A 61 -3.38 -0.13 4.59
N PRO A 62 -2.32 -0.94 4.35
CA PRO A 62 -1.79 -1.18 3.00
C PRO A 62 -2.82 -1.65 1.94
N PRO A 63 -3.75 -2.60 2.20
CA PRO A 63 -4.74 -3.01 1.19
C PRO A 63 -5.65 -1.87 0.73
N ARG A 64 -6.08 -1.03 1.68
CA ARG A 64 -6.94 0.11 1.38
C ARG A 64 -6.13 1.24 0.75
N ALA A 65 -4.88 1.44 1.14
CA ALA A 65 -3.99 2.42 0.52
C ALA A 65 -3.75 2.06 -0.96
N ALA A 66 -3.49 0.78 -1.26
CA ALA A 66 -3.35 0.28 -2.62
C ALA A 66 -4.63 0.49 -3.45
N TYR A 67 -5.81 0.19 -2.89
CA TYR A 67 -7.10 0.49 -3.53
C TYR A 67 -7.28 1.98 -3.83
N ASN A 68 -6.92 2.84 -2.86
CA ASN A 68 -7.01 4.30 -3.01
C ASN A 68 -6.03 4.86 -4.05
N CYS A 69 -4.96 4.15 -4.41
CA CYS A 69 -4.03 4.58 -5.45
C CYS A 69 -4.61 4.47 -6.86
N ALA A 70 -5.49 3.51 -7.14
CA ALA A 70 -5.98 3.24 -8.49
C ALA A 70 -7.05 4.23 -8.96
N GLY A 71 -8.19 4.30 -8.27
CA GLY A 71 -9.36 5.03 -8.75
C GLY A 71 -9.09 6.50 -9.13
N PRO A 72 -8.51 7.31 -8.22
CA PRO A 72 -8.22 8.71 -8.49
C PRO A 72 -7.21 8.94 -9.62
N THR A 73 -6.12 8.16 -9.66
CA THR A 73 -5.07 8.31 -10.70
C THR A 73 -5.59 7.94 -12.08
N VAL A 74 -6.33 6.84 -12.19
CA VAL A 74 -6.98 6.41 -13.43
C VAL A 74 -8.00 7.44 -13.88
N ALA A 75 -8.90 7.89 -13.00
CA ALA A 75 -9.93 8.86 -13.35
C ALA A 75 -9.35 10.19 -13.83
N GLY A 76 -8.32 10.71 -13.14
CA GLY A 76 -7.61 11.90 -13.58
C GLY A 76 -7.02 11.74 -14.98
N PHE A 77 -6.24 10.67 -15.17
CA PHE A 77 -5.57 10.42 -16.45
C PHE A 77 -6.56 10.27 -17.61
N ILE A 78 -7.58 9.40 -17.49
CA ILE A 78 -8.50 9.15 -18.61
C ILE A 78 -9.35 10.40 -18.92
N ALA A 79 -9.67 11.25 -17.94
CA ALA A 79 -10.40 12.49 -18.17
C ALA A 79 -9.60 13.49 -19.01
N ALA A 80 -8.31 13.65 -18.70
CA ALA A 80 -7.39 14.48 -19.47
C ALA A 80 -7.12 13.89 -20.86
N ASN A 81 -6.85 12.58 -20.92
CA ASN A 81 -6.54 11.89 -22.16
C ASN A 81 -7.73 11.89 -23.13
N ALA A 82 -8.97 11.85 -22.63
CA ALA A 82 -10.16 11.99 -23.48
C ALA A 82 -10.21 13.34 -24.24
N ILE A 83 -9.62 14.40 -23.69
CA ILE A 83 -9.52 15.71 -24.36
C ILE A 83 -8.29 15.74 -25.29
N MET A 84 -7.17 15.17 -24.84
CA MET A 84 -5.88 15.29 -25.55
C MET A 84 -5.67 14.22 -26.64
N GLY A 85 -6.32 13.07 -26.56
CA GLY A 85 -6.28 12.01 -27.56
C GLY A 85 -4.92 11.34 -27.77
N VAL A 86 -4.01 11.37 -26.78
CA VAL A 86 -2.62 10.89 -26.94
C VAL A 86 -2.50 9.38 -26.76
N TYR A 87 -3.31 8.81 -25.87
CA TYR A 87 -3.28 7.39 -25.51
C TYR A 87 -4.63 6.71 -25.77
N GLU A 88 -4.63 5.39 -25.88
CA GLU A 88 -5.84 4.57 -26.06
C GLU A 88 -6.84 4.74 -24.91
N ASP A 89 -8.13 4.66 -25.26
CA ASP A 89 -9.24 4.68 -24.30
C ASP A 89 -9.65 3.25 -23.90
N ASN A 90 -8.86 2.61 -23.05
CA ASN A 90 -9.15 1.25 -22.56
C ASN A 90 -10.38 1.18 -21.65
N PHE A 91 -10.95 2.33 -21.25
CA PHE A 91 -12.12 2.41 -20.38
C PHE A 91 -13.40 2.86 -21.12
N GLY A 92 -13.35 3.16 -22.41
CA GLY A 92 -14.52 3.57 -23.19
C GLY A 92 -15.19 4.82 -22.62
N ILE A 93 -14.40 5.81 -22.18
CA ILE A 93 -14.90 7.12 -21.75
C ILE A 93 -15.36 7.97 -22.94
N GLY A 94 -14.76 7.78 -24.11
CA GLY A 94 -15.00 8.55 -25.33
C GLY A 94 -14.24 9.88 -25.37
N GLN A 95 -14.47 10.65 -26.45
CA GLN A 95 -13.84 11.96 -26.64
C GLN A 95 -14.44 13.02 -25.69
N GLY A 96 -13.56 13.81 -25.09
CA GLY A 96 -13.92 14.95 -24.26
C GLY A 96 -14.33 16.19 -25.08
N PRO A 97 -14.88 17.23 -24.43
CA PRO A 97 -15.32 18.43 -25.11
C PRO A 97 -14.16 19.17 -25.78
N GLN A 98 -14.36 19.60 -27.03
CA GLN A 98 -13.38 20.42 -27.74
C GLN A 98 -13.16 21.76 -27.03
N GLY A 99 -11.90 22.17 -26.85
CA GLY A 99 -11.54 23.43 -26.21
C GLY A 99 -11.57 23.41 -24.67
N ALA A 100 -11.92 22.30 -24.03
CA ALA A 100 -11.82 22.15 -22.58
C ALA A 100 -10.36 22.06 -22.11
N ASP A 101 -10.06 22.59 -20.92
CA ASP A 101 -8.71 22.49 -20.33
C ASP A 101 -8.49 21.07 -19.74
N PRO A 102 -7.52 20.29 -20.25
CA PRO A 102 -7.30 18.92 -19.79
C PRO A 102 -6.79 18.83 -18.35
N ARG A 103 -6.15 19.88 -17.82
CA ARG A 103 -5.68 19.93 -16.43
C ARG A 103 -6.87 20.12 -15.49
N ALA A 104 -7.84 20.95 -15.87
CA ALA A 104 -9.08 21.12 -15.11
C ALA A 104 -9.87 19.80 -15.07
N ALA A 105 -9.94 19.09 -16.20
CA ALA A 105 -10.54 17.75 -16.28
C ALA A 105 -9.82 16.74 -15.39
N TYR A 106 -8.49 16.68 -15.45
CA TYR A 106 -7.66 15.82 -14.60
C TYR A 106 -8.00 16.02 -13.12
N GLY A 107 -7.89 17.26 -12.63
CA GLY A 107 -8.07 17.54 -11.22
C GLY A 107 -9.51 17.36 -10.73
N ALA A 108 -10.51 17.68 -11.56
CA ALA A 108 -11.91 17.46 -11.19
C ALA A 108 -12.26 15.96 -11.12
N ALA A 109 -11.76 15.14 -12.05
CA ALA A 109 -11.96 13.70 -12.02
C ALA A 109 -11.25 13.04 -10.84
N PHE A 110 -9.97 13.38 -10.64
CA PHE A 110 -9.17 12.88 -9.52
C PHE A 110 -9.86 13.22 -8.19
N ALA A 111 -10.20 14.50 -7.97
CA ALA A 111 -10.87 14.95 -6.75
C ALA A 111 -12.19 14.21 -6.52
N THR A 112 -13.00 14.00 -7.56
CA THR A 112 -14.30 13.33 -7.46
C THR A 112 -14.16 11.90 -6.92
N VAL A 113 -13.23 11.13 -7.48
CA VAL A 113 -12.99 9.75 -7.01
C VAL A 113 -12.27 9.75 -5.66
N MET A 114 -11.31 10.66 -5.46
CA MET A 114 -10.58 10.79 -4.20
C MET A 114 -11.53 11.06 -3.04
N SER A 115 -12.54 11.92 -3.23
CA SER A 115 -13.52 12.21 -2.19
C SER A 115 -14.31 10.99 -1.75
N GLN A 116 -14.56 10.05 -2.67
CA GLN A 116 -15.22 8.78 -2.35
C GLN A 116 -14.27 7.81 -1.64
N VAL A 117 -13.06 7.61 -2.14
CA VAL A 117 -12.17 6.58 -1.57
C VAL A 117 -11.57 7.00 -0.21
N ALA A 118 -11.38 8.30 -0.01
CA ALA A 118 -10.85 8.90 1.21
C ALA A 118 -11.93 9.47 2.15
N GLN A 119 -13.22 9.39 1.78
CA GLN A 119 -14.35 9.88 2.58
C GLN A 119 -14.15 11.33 3.08
N SER A 120 -13.55 12.17 2.24
CA SER A 120 -13.21 13.56 2.56
C SER A 120 -13.50 14.43 1.33
N PRO A 121 -14.11 15.61 1.45
CA PRO A 121 -14.72 16.29 0.31
C PRO A 121 -13.71 16.95 -0.65
N MET A 122 -12.40 16.97 -0.33
CA MET A 122 -11.32 17.55 -1.15
C MET A 122 -11.53 19.03 -1.53
N ILE A 123 -12.28 19.80 -0.71
CA ILE A 123 -12.69 21.17 -1.05
C ILE A 123 -11.47 22.09 -1.17
N GLY A 124 -10.58 22.06 -0.18
CA GLY A 124 -9.40 22.93 -0.11
C GLY A 124 -8.37 22.59 -1.18
N GLU A 125 -8.10 21.31 -1.38
CA GLU A 125 -7.17 20.76 -2.36
C GLU A 125 -7.64 21.09 -3.78
N ARG A 126 -8.93 20.86 -4.07
CA ARG A 126 -9.53 21.21 -5.36
C ARG A 126 -9.48 22.72 -5.61
N ALA A 127 -9.79 23.55 -4.61
CA ALA A 127 -9.70 25.00 -4.77
C ALA A 127 -8.27 25.47 -5.02
N ARG A 128 -7.27 24.90 -4.31
CA ARG A 128 -5.85 25.19 -4.52
C ARG A 128 -5.39 24.82 -5.93
N PHE A 129 -5.74 23.63 -6.38
CA PHE A 129 -5.43 23.15 -7.72
C PHE A 129 -6.05 24.03 -8.80
N MET A 130 -7.34 24.33 -8.68
CA MET A 130 -8.06 25.10 -9.70
C MET A 130 -7.53 26.54 -9.82
N ARG A 131 -6.95 27.13 -8.77
CA ARG A 131 -6.29 28.45 -8.86
C ARG A 131 -5.03 28.44 -9.74
N MET A 132 -4.43 27.29 -9.99
CA MET A 132 -3.27 27.15 -10.88
C MET A 132 -3.66 27.19 -12.37
N ILE A 133 -4.96 27.19 -12.68
CA ILE A 133 -5.49 27.16 -14.04
C ILE A 133 -6.21 28.50 -14.31
N PRO A 134 -5.89 29.22 -15.40
CA PRO A 134 -6.54 30.47 -15.75
C PRO A 134 -8.06 30.33 -15.82
N ASP A 135 -8.77 31.35 -15.31
CA ASP A 135 -10.23 31.37 -15.39
C ASP A 135 -10.70 31.56 -16.83
N GLY A 136 -11.79 30.88 -17.20
CA GLY A 136 -12.37 30.92 -18.54
C GLY A 136 -13.26 29.71 -18.84
N GLU A 137 -13.92 29.74 -20.00
CA GLU A 137 -14.83 28.67 -20.43
C GLU A 137 -14.13 27.31 -20.53
N ALA A 138 -12.88 27.29 -21.03
CA ALA A 138 -12.07 26.07 -21.13
C ALA A 138 -11.91 25.36 -19.76
N LYS A 139 -11.63 26.12 -18.70
CA LYS A 139 -11.50 25.59 -17.34
C LYS A 139 -12.83 25.05 -16.81
N SER A 140 -13.92 25.78 -17.00
CA SER A 140 -15.26 25.35 -16.58
C SER A 140 -15.70 24.08 -17.30
N ALA A 141 -15.54 24.02 -18.63
CA ALA A 141 -15.85 22.84 -19.44
C ALA A 141 -14.99 21.64 -19.05
N GLY A 142 -13.69 21.86 -18.81
CA GLY A 142 -12.77 20.83 -18.32
C GLY A 142 -13.19 20.29 -16.95
N ALA A 143 -13.49 21.17 -16.00
CA ALA A 143 -13.92 20.77 -14.67
C ALA A 143 -15.25 20.00 -14.68
N GLU A 144 -16.22 20.42 -15.50
CA GLU A 144 -17.49 19.70 -15.67
C GLU A 144 -17.27 18.31 -16.28
N TRP A 145 -16.48 18.22 -17.35
CA TRP A 145 -16.09 16.96 -17.97
C TRP A 145 -15.39 16.03 -16.98
N GLY A 146 -14.39 16.52 -16.26
CA GLY A 146 -13.66 15.75 -15.26
C GLY A 146 -14.58 15.21 -14.17
N ARG A 147 -15.52 16.02 -13.67
CA ARG A 147 -16.52 15.55 -12.70
C ARG A 147 -17.38 14.42 -13.28
N LYS A 148 -17.82 14.53 -14.53
CA LYS A 148 -18.59 13.47 -15.22
C LYS A 148 -17.79 12.16 -15.30
N VAL A 149 -16.53 12.23 -15.73
CA VAL A 149 -15.63 11.07 -15.82
C VAL A 149 -15.38 10.46 -14.44
N GLY A 150 -15.10 11.28 -13.43
CA GLY A 150 -14.91 10.83 -12.06
C GLY A 150 -16.15 10.10 -11.50
N LEU A 151 -17.35 10.63 -11.74
CA LEU A 151 -18.60 9.97 -11.35
C LEU A 151 -18.84 8.65 -12.08
N GLU A 152 -18.47 8.56 -13.36
CA GLU A 152 -18.54 7.31 -14.11
C GLU A 152 -17.62 6.23 -13.51
N ILE A 153 -16.40 6.60 -13.10
CA ILE A 153 -15.51 5.69 -12.39
C ILE A 153 -16.10 5.27 -11.04
N VAL A 154 -16.62 6.21 -10.24
CA VAL A 154 -17.31 5.87 -8.97
C VAL A 154 -18.46 4.89 -9.21
N ARG A 155 -19.26 5.11 -10.25
CA ARG A 155 -20.36 4.21 -10.63
C ARG A 155 -19.86 2.81 -10.98
N ARG A 156 -18.80 2.69 -11.78
CA ARG A 156 -18.19 1.38 -12.13
C ARG A 156 -17.59 0.65 -10.94
N ARG A 157 -17.16 1.39 -9.90
CA ARG A 157 -16.65 0.82 -8.65
C ARG A 157 -17.75 0.60 -7.60
N THR A 158 -19.01 0.81 -7.95
CA THR A 158 -20.12 0.48 -7.04
C THR A 158 -20.26 -1.04 -6.95
N ASN A 159 -20.35 -1.58 -5.73
CA ASN A 159 -20.44 -3.03 -5.46
C ASN A 159 -19.28 -3.87 -6.00
N ASP A 160 -18.09 -3.28 -6.11
CA ASP A 160 -16.87 -3.94 -6.59
C ASP A 160 -16.20 -4.85 -5.54
N GLY A 161 -16.86 -5.15 -4.43
CA GLY A 161 -16.30 -5.92 -3.31
C GLY A 161 -15.46 -5.13 -2.31
N SER A 162 -15.17 -3.84 -2.55
CA SER A 162 -14.32 -3.01 -1.68
C SER A 162 -15.04 -2.46 -0.44
N ALA A 163 -16.35 -2.64 -0.34
CA ALA A 163 -17.17 -2.15 0.77
C ALA A 163 -16.63 -2.67 2.13
N PRO A 164 -16.55 -1.84 3.19
CA PRO A 164 -15.93 -2.24 4.46
C PRO A 164 -16.51 -3.52 5.08
N ASN A 165 -17.83 -3.72 5.00
CA ASN A 165 -18.51 -4.92 5.48
C ASN A 165 -18.13 -6.19 4.70
N LEU A 166 -17.75 -6.06 3.43
CA LEU A 166 -17.29 -7.16 2.60
C LEU A 166 -15.78 -7.39 2.77
N ASN A 167 -15.00 -6.32 2.81
CA ASN A 167 -13.54 -6.38 2.82
C ASN A 167 -12.99 -6.83 4.18
N ALA A 168 -13.54 -6.33 5.29
CA ALA A 168 -13.05 -6.61 6.64
C ALA A 168 -13.42 -8.01 7.17
N ASN A 169 -14.22 -8.80 6.43
CA ASN A 169 -14.84 -10.03 6.92
C ASN A 169 -14.60 -11.24 6.02
N TYR A 170 -14.39 -12.41 6.64
CA TYR A 170 -14.18 -13.67 5.91
C TYR A 170 -15.41 -14.10 5.11
N LEU A 171 -16.61 -13.93 5.67
CA LEU A 171 -17.89 -14.29 5.06
C LEU A 171 -17.94 -15.72 4.48
N GLY A 172 -17.21 -16.67 5.10
CA GLY A 172 -17.14 -18.06 4.64
C GLY A 172 -16.43 -18.27 3.30
N ARG A 173 -15.74 -17.25 2.77
CA ARG A 173 -15.09 -17.30 1.45
C ARG A 173 -13.83 -18.15 1.39
N TRP A 174 -13.26 -18.51 2.54
CA TRP A 174 -11.96 -19.18 2.64
C TRP A 174 -12.06 -20.46 3.47
N LYS A 175 -11.46 -21.54 2.95
CA LYS A 175 -11.22 -22.75 3.73
C LYS A 175 -9.98 -22.54 4.58
N ARG A 176 -10.17 -22.39 5.89
CA ARG A 176 -9.06 -22.27 6.85
C ARG A 176 -8.21 -23.53 6.85
N ARG A 177 -6.88 -23.36 6.89
CA ARG A 177 -5.92 -24.48 6.96
C ARG A 177 -6.10 -25.26 8.28
N GLN A 178 -5.81 -26.55 8.29
CA GLN A 178 -6.07 -27.45 9.44
C GLN A 178 -4.81 -28.12 10.01
N ASP A 179 -3.65 -27.87 9.44
CA ASP A 179 -2.38 -28.41 9.91
C ASP A 179 -1.58 -27.36 10.74
N ALA A 180 -0.34 -27.70 11.09
CA ALA A 180 0.54 -26.84 11.86
C ALA A 180 0.94 -25.53 11.14
N LEU A 181 0.75 -25.45 9.82
CA LEU A 181 1.05 -24.25 9.04
C LEU A 181 -0.06 -23.18 9.12
N ARG A 182 -1.22 -23.48 9.73
CA ARG A 182 -2.36 -22.55 9.84
C ARG A 182 -1.96 -21.25 10.53
N TRP A 183 -2.24 -20.11 9.88
CA TRP A 183 -2.07 -18.80 10.47
C TRP A 183 -2.97 -18.63 11.69
N VAL A 184 -2.37 -18.08 12.73
CA VAL A 184 -3.05 -17.55 13.91
C VAL A 184 -2.55 -16.12 14.14
N PRO A 185 -3.36 -15.24 14.74
CA PRO A 185 -2.89 -13.93 15.11
C PRO A 185 -1.63 -13.98 15.98
N SER A 186 -0.67 -13.10 15.67
CA SER A 186 0.64 -13.01 16.34
C SER A 186 0.99 -11.54 16.63
N GLY A 187 1.76 -11.29 17.68
CA GLY A 187 2.24 -9.96 18.11
C GLY A 187 1.79 -9.54 19.52
N SER A 188 2.43 -8.50 20.06
CA SER A 188 2.26 -7.99 21.44
C SER A 188 0.81 -7.59 21.78
N PHE A 189 0.02 -7.19 20.78
CA PHE A 189 -1.40 -6.85 20.91
C PHE A 189 -2.32 -8.08 20.93
N TYR A 190 -1.83 -9.27 20.53
CA TYR A 190 -2.64 -10.48 20.35
C TYR A 190 -2.14 -11.69 21.14
N GLY A 191 -1.25 -11.49 22.12
CA GLY A 191 -0.90 -12.51 23.09
C GLY A 191 0.20 -13.47 22.63
N THR A 192 1.40 -12.97 22.35
CA THR A 192 2.63 -13.79 22.34
C THR A 192 3.15 -14.08 23.76
N ARG A 193 2.24 -14.38 24.70
CA ARG A 193 2.53 -14.94 26.02
C ARG A 193 1.68 -16.22 26.18
N PRO A 194 2.15 -17.26 26.88
CA PRO A 194 1.28 -18.37 27.27
C PRO A 194 0.12 -17.81 28.12
N GLY A 195 -1.09 -17.77 27.56
CA GLY A 195 -2.26 -17.17 28.18
C GLY A 195 -3.51 -17.45 27.36
N PRO A 196 -4.71 -17.31 27.96
CA PRO A 196 -5.97 -17.63 27.28
C PRO A 196 -6.14 -16.73 26.05
N MET A 197 -6.22 -17.39 24.89
CA MET A 197 -6.60 -16.80 23.61
C MET A 197 -8.07 -16.35 23.72
N VAL A 198 -8.38 -15.07 23.51
CA VAL A 198 -9.77 -14.62 23.35
C VAL A 198 -10.18 -14.90 21.90
N PRO A 199 -10.97 -15.95 21.60
CA PRO A 199 -11.09 -16.48 20.24
C PRO A 199 -11.89 -15.59 19.28
N ASP A 200 -12.73 -14.69 19.80
CA ASP A 200 -13.83 -14.09 19.02
C ASP A 200 -13.53 -12.72 18.39
N PHE A 201 -12.39 -12.08 18.71
CA PHE A 201 -12.17 -10.68 18.36
C PHE A 201 -10.96 -10.36 17.46
N VAL A 202 -10.23 -11.37 16.95
CA VAL A 202 -9.04 -11.09 16.13
C VAL A 202 -9.20 -11.63 14.71
N ARG A 203 -9.64 -10.76 13.81
CA ARG A 203 -9.75 -11.04 12.37
C ARG A 203 -8.44 -10.65 11.70
N GLY A 204 -7.99 -11.47 10.74
CA GLY A 204 -6.90 -11.06 9.86
C GLY A 204 -7.29 -9.79 9.10
N LEU A 205 -6.31 -8.98 8.72
CA LEU A 205 -6.57 -7.74 7.99
C LEU A 205 -7.10 -7.97 6.56
N SER A 206 -8.32 -7.51 6.29
CA SER A 206 -8.93 -7.46 4.95
C SER A 206 -9.08 -8.81 4.22
N PRO A 207 -9.68 -9.85 4.82
CA PRO A 207 -9.90 -11.15 4.17
C PRO A 207 -10.73 -11.07 2.88
N GLY A 208 -11.50 -10.00 2.67
CA GLY A 208 -12.25 -9.81 1.43
C GLY A 208 -11.45 -9.16 0.28
N GLN A 209 -10.20 -8.73 0.49
CA GLN A 209 -9.44 -7.98 -0.51
C GLN A 209 -9.25 -8.74 -1.83
N GLY A 210 -9.03 -10.05 -1.77
CA GLY A 210 -8.88 -10.90 -2.97
C GLY A 210 -10.13 -11.02 -3.83
N PHE A 211 -11.28 -10.51 -3.39
CA PHE A 211 -12.56 -10.52 -4.12
C PHE A 211 -12.98 -9.15 -4.64
N ILE A 212 -12.11 -8.14 -4.53
CA ILE A 212 -12.37 -6.86 -5.17
C ILE A 212 -12.25 -7.03 -6.68
N THR A 213 -13.17 -6.45 -7.46
CA THR A 213 -13.09 -6.41 -8.93
C THR A 213 -11.77 -5.74 -9.34
N PRO A 214 -10.85 -6.41 -10.04
CA PRO A 214 -9.58 -5.79 -10.41
C PRO A 214 -9.72 -4.69 -11.47
N TRP A 215 -8.64 -3.98 -11.76
CA TRP A 215 -8.57 -2.92 -12.78
C TRP A 215 -8.05 -3.41 -14.13
N ALA A 216 -6.99 -4.22 -14.11
CA ALA A 216 -6.25 -4.65 -15.29
C ALA A 216 -6.24 -6.17 -15.46
N ILE A 217 -6.02 -6.90 -14.36
CA ILE A 217 -6.06 -8.36 -14.39
C ILE A 217 -7.51 -8.84 -14.44
N ARG A 218 -7.73 -10.03 -14.99
CA ARG A 218 -9.08 -10.58 -15.12
C ARG A 218 -9.66 -11.02 -13.77
N ARG A 219 -8.85 -11.70 -12.96
CA ARG A 219 -9.20 -12.19 -11.62
C ARG A 219 -7.94 -12.48 -10.81
N ALA A 220 -8.05 -12.49 -9.49
CA ALA A 220 -6.93 -12.66 -8.57
C ALA A 220 -6.25 -14.05 -8.73
N GLU A 221 -7.05 -15.07 -9.01
CA GLU A 221 -6.64 -16.47 -9.14
C GLU A 221 -5.56 -16.70 -10.21
N ASP A 222 -5.62 -15.92 -11.29
CA ASP A 222 -4.69 -16.07 -12.42
C ASP A 222 -3.24 -15.70 -12.01
N PHE A 223 -3.08 -14.98 -10.90
CA PHE A 223 -1.81 -14.60 -10.29
C PHE A 223 -1.62 -15.20 -8.90
N CYS A 224 -2.39 -16.23 -8.52
CA CYS A 224 -2.16 -16.92 -7.25
C CYS A 224 -0.76 -17.55 -7.24
N ALA A 225 -0.08 -17.52 -6.09
CA ALA A 225 1.20 -18.19 -5.95
C ALA A 225 1.04 -19.72 -6.06
N VAL A 226 2.13 -20.40 -6.40
CA VAL A 226 2.18 -21.86 -6.28
C VAL A 226 2.08 -22.28 -4.80
N GLU A 227 1.89 -23.56 -4.54
CA GLU A 227 1.75 -24.06 -3.17
C GLU A 227 2.98 -23.73 -2.31
N PHE A 228 2.73 -23.38 -1.04
CA PHE A 228 3.79 -23.15 -0.06
C PHE A 228 4.49 -24.49 0.27
N PRO A 229 5.83 -24.52 0.46
CA PRO A 229 6.56 -25.75 0.76
C PRO A 229 5.95 -26.59 1.90
N ASP A 230 5.99 -27.93 1.77
CA ASP A 230 5.57 -28.84 2.85
C ASP A 230 6.46 -28.59 4.08
N MET A 231 5.86 -28.46 5.25
CA MET A 231 6.56 -28.19 6.51
C MET A 231 7.61 -29.24 6.92
N ARG A 232 7.58 -30.44 6.32
CA ARG A 232 8.55 -31.54 6.53
C ARG A 232 9.65 -31.58 5.48
N SER A 233 9.59 -30.69 4.49
CA SER A 233 10.55 -30.64 3.39
C SER A 233 11.91 -30.05 3.83
N PRO A 234 13.02 -30.42 3.17
CA PRO A 234 14.31 -29.76 3.35
C PRO A 234 14.26 -28.26 3.04
N GLU A 235 13.47 -27.85 2.04
CA GLU A 235 13.32 -26.45 1.64
C GLU A 235 12.71 -25.62 2.77
N PHE A 236 11.67 -26.15 3.46
CA PHE A 236 11.11 -25.49 4.64
C PHE A 236 12.15 -25.39 5.78
N ALA A 237 12.97 -26.42 5.98
CA ALA A 237 14.01 -26.40 7.00
C ALA A 237 15.09 -25.33 6.74
N GLU A 238 15.44 -25.11 5.47
CA GLU A 238 16.36 -24.04 5.06
C GLU A 238 15.79 -22.64 5.34
N GLU A 239 14.52 -22.40 5.00
CA GLU A 239 13.87 -21.11 5.27
C GLU A 239 13.67 -20.86 6.77
N PHE A 240 13.33 -21.91 7.53
CA PHE A 240 13.22 -21.86 8.97
C PHE A 240 14.56 -21.46 9.62
N ASP A 241 15.66 -22.11 9.19
CA ASP A 241 17.00 -21.81 9.70
C ASP A 241 17.48 -20.41 9.31
N LEU A 242 17.22 -19.98 8.08
CA LEU A 242 17.53 -18.63 7.62
C LEU A 242 16.88 -17.57 8.53
N LEU A 243 15.60 -17.73 8.86
CA LEU A 243 14.90 -16.79 9.73
C LEU A 243 15.31 -16.89 11.20
N ALA A 244 15.65 -18.10 11.66
CA ALA A 244 16.25 -18.30 12.98
C ALA A 244 17.53 -17.47 13.14
N ARG A 245 18.41 -17.50 12.14
CA ARG A 245 19.71 -16.80 12.15
C ARG A 245 19.61 -15.32 11.86
N MET A 246 18.78 -14.91 10.88
CA MET A 246 18.79 -13.56 10.32
C MET A 246 17.60 -12.68 10.72
N GLY A 247 16.46 -13.25 11.14
CA GLY A 247 15.22 -12.48 11.37
C GLY A 247 14.98 -12.07 12.82
N GLY A 248 15.75 -12.62 13.77
CA GLY A 248 15.54 -12.40 15.21
C GLY A 248 16.19 -11.12 15.73
N MET A 249 15.60 -10.44 16.72
CA MET A 249 16.17 -9.23 17.33
C MET A 249 17.62 -9.41 17.78
N ASP A 250 17.92 -10.54 18.43
CA ASP A 250 19.25 -10.86 18.98
C ASP A 250 20.18 -11.61 17.98
N SER A 251 19.89 -11.50 16.68
CA SER A 251 20.70 -12.11 15.62
C SER A 251 22.18 -11.69 15.73
N ARG A 252 23.08 -12.66 15.63
CA ARG A 252 24.54 -12.45 15.58
C ARG A 252 25.11 -12.43 14.16
N GLU A 253 24.30 -12.77 13.15
CA GLU A 253 24.72 -12.87 11.76
C GLU A 253 24.22 -11.69 10.91
N ARG A 254 22.99 -11.22 11.17
CA ARG A 254 22.44 -10.00 10.56
C ARG A 254 23.34 -8.80 10.86
N THR A 255 23.74 -8.08 9.81
CA THR A 255 24.57 -6.87 9.94
C THR A 255 23.74 -5.67 10.43
N ALA A 256 24.43 -4.60 10.82
CA ALA A 256 23.78 -3.34 11.16
C ALA A 256 23.01 -2.76 9.96
N ASP A 257 23.58 -2.79 8.75
CA ASP A 257 22.92 -2.34 7.52
C ASP A 257 21.66 -3.17 7.22
N GLN A 258 21.68 -4.50 7.39
CA GLN A 258 20.48 -5.32 7.21
C GLN A 258 19.38 -5.01 8.23
N THR A 259 19.75 -4.59 9.44
CA THR A 259 18.78 -4.10 10.43
C THR A 259 18.21 -2.76 10.01
N GLU A 260 19.04 -1.85 9.50
CA GLU A 260 18.59 -0.57 8.93
C GLU A 260 17.64 -0.79 7.75
N ILE A 261 17.96 -1.70 6.82
CA ILE A 261 17.08 -2.11 5.70
C ILE A 261 15.70 -2.53 6.21
N ALA A 262 15.63 -3.38 7.25
CA ALA A 262 14.38 -3.89 7.79
C ALA A 262 13.45 -2.77 8.27
N ILE A 263 14.02 -1.72 8.86
CA ILE A 263 13.27 -0.57 9.38
C ILE A 263 13.00 0.46 8.29
N PHE A 264 13.95 0.71 7.38
CA PHE A 264 13.82 1.70 6.30
C PHE A 264 12.61 1.44 5.40
N TRP A 265 12.33 0.15 5.13
CA TRP A 265 11.20 -0.32 4.35
C TRP A 265 10.02 -0.78 5.20
N GLU A 266 9.94 -0.41 6.48
CA GLU A 266 8.83 -0.83 7.34
C GLU A 266 7.51 -0.24 6.83
N ASP A 267 7.52 1.04 6.45
CA ASP A 267 6.39 1.79 5.88
C ASP A 267 5.07 1.54 6.64
N GLY A 268 5.12 1.65 7.96
CA GLY A 268 3.99 1.38 8.84
C GLY A 268 2.78 2.31 8.64
N PRO A 269 1.70 2.10 9.40
CA PRO A 269 0.43 2.81 9.24
C PRO A 269 0.51 4.32 9.55
N TRP A 270 1.66 4.81 9.99
CA TRP A 270 1.92 6.23 10.27
C TRP A 270 2.58 6.96 9.10
N GLY A 271 2.78 6.28 7.96
CA GLY A 271 3.32 6.86 6.73
C GLY A 271 2.47 6.54 5.51
N VAL A 272 3.10 6.63 4.32
CA VAL A 272 2.47 6.38 3.02
C VAL A 272 2.17 4.91 2.74
N THR A 273 2.63 3.99 3.60
CA THR A 273 2.57 2.54 3.41
C THR A 273 3.29 2.05 2.15
N PRO A 274 3.56 0.74 1.99
CA PRO A 274 4.28 0.23 0.81
C PRO A 274 3.70 0.64 -0.56
N PRO A 275 2.38 0.65 -0.81
CA PRO A 275 1.87 1.13 -2.09
C PRO A 275 2.17 2.62 -2.31
N GLY A 276 2.01 3.46 -1.28
CA GLY A 276 2.32 4.89 -1.40
C GLY A 276 3.82 5.16 -1.53
N ARG A 277 4.69 4.32 -0.95
CA ARG A 277 6.15 4.39 -1.10
C ARG A 277 6.56 4.32 -2.57
N PHE A 278 6.01 3.38 -3.34
CA PHE A 278 6.36 3.25 -4.76
C PHE A 278 5.67 4.29 -5.65
N MET A 279 4.56 4.90 -5.22
CA MET A 279 4.03 6.11 -5.85
C MET A 279 4.98 7.31 -5.64
N HIS A 280 5.57 7.44 -4.45
CA HIS A 280 6.56 8.49 -4.11
C HIS A 280 7.88 8.29 -4.84
N VAL A 281 8.38 7.05 -4.94
CA VAL A 281 9.56 6.73 -5.77
C VAL A 281 9.29 7.11 -7.23
N GLY A 282 8.12 6.74 -7.78
CA GLY A 282 7.76 7.12 -9.15
C GLY A 282 7.74 8.64 -9.37
N MET A 283 7.28 9.39 -8.37
CA MET A 283 7.31 10.86 -8.41
C MET A 283 8.72 11.41 -8.54
N GLN A 284 9.66 10.91 -7.74
CA GLN A 284 11.07 11.31 -7.82
C GLN A 284 11.66 10.98 -9.20
N LEU A 285 11.58 9.72 -9.63
CA LEU A 285 12.30 9.25 -10.82
C LEU A 285 11.75 9.85 -12.12
N MET A 286 10.43 10.09 -12.21
CA MET A 286 9.83 10.73 -13.38
C MET A 286 10.11 12.23 -13.44
N GLN A 287 10.27 12.89 -12.29
CA GLN A 287 10.65 14.31 -12.26
C GLN A 287 12.06 14.51 -12.82
N GLU A 288 13.02 13.70 -12.37
CA GLU A 288 14.42 13.76 -12.80
C GLU A 288 14.61 13.52 -14.32
N ARG A 289 13.62 12.92 -14.99
CA ARG A 289 13.63 12.65 -16.44
C ARG A 289 12.89 13.68 -17.29
N GLY A 290 12.24 14.68 -16.69
CA GLY A 290 11.58 15.75 -17.44
C GLY A 290 10.38 15.32 -18.28
N PHE A 291 9.65 14.27 -17.87
CA PHE A 291 8.43 13.86 -18.57
C PHE A 291 7.36 14.95 -18.56
N ASP A 292 6.58 15.03 -19.64
CA ASP A 292 5.39 15.87 -19.66
C ASP A 292 4.33 15.37 -18.67
N TRP A 293 3.46 16.27 -18.23
CA TRP A 293 2.50 15.98 -17.17
C TRP A 293 1.48 14.89 -17.53
N LEU A 294 1.12 14.73 -18.81
CA LEU A 294 0.17 13.70 -19.23
C LEU A 294 0.85 12.33 -19.22
N THR A 295 2.11 12.25 -19.64
CA THR A 295 2.93 11.03 -19.52
C THR A 295 3.13 10.63 -18.06
N LYS A 296 3.38 11.60 -17.16
CA LYS A 296 3.37 11.32 -15.71
C LYS A 296 2.01 10.83 -15.21
N ALA A 297 0.91 11.49 -15.62
CA ALA A 297 -0.45 11.06 -15.26
C ALA A 297 -0.74 9.61 -15.71
N ARG A 298 -0.32 9.23 -16.92
CA ARG A 298 -0.39 7.86 -17.43
C ARG A 298 0.36 6.89 -16.54
N ALA A 299 1.61 7.21 -16.22
CA ALA A 299 2.46 6.35 -15.39
C ALA A 299 1.87 6.17 -13.98
N TYR A 300 1.36 7.24 -13.36
CA TYR A 300 0.66 7.14 -12.08
C TYR A 300 -0.64 6.33 -12.15
N ALA A 301 -1.39 6.41 -13.26
CA ALA A 301 -2.56 5.56 -13.46
C ALA A 301 -2.16 4.07 -13.55
N MET A 302 -1.08 3.75 -14.27
CA MET A 302 -0.54 2.38 -14.33
C MET A 302 -0.04 1.90 -12.98
N LEU A 303 0.73 2.73 -12.25
CA LEU A 303 1.20 2.41 -10.90
C LEU A 303 0.03 2.20 -9.95
N GLY A 304 -0.98 3.07 -9.98
CA GLY A 304 -2.19 2.95 -9.17
C GLY A 304 -2.94 1.64 -9.43
N MET A 305 -3.17 1.31 -10.71
CA MET A 305 -3.76 0.02 -11.12
C MET A 305 -2.91 -1.16 -10.62
N GLY A 306 -1.59 -1.10 -10.80
CA GLY A 306 -0.66 -2.12 -10.36
C GLY A 306 -0.67 -2.34 -8.85
N MET A 307 -0.64 -1.28 -8.04
CA MET A 307 -0.73 -1.40 -6.58
C MET A 307 -2.03 -2.08 -6.17
N CYS A 308 -3.17 -1.65 -6.73
CA CYS A 308 -4.47 -2.23 -6.40
C CYS A 308 -4.55 -3.72 -6.79
N ASP A 309 -4.27 -4.06 -8.05
CA ASP A 309 -4.37 -5.44 -8.54
C ASP A 309 -3.38 -6.38 -7.87
N CYS A 310 -2.18 -5.89 -7.56
CA CYS A 310 -1.19 -6.64 -6.78
C CYS A 310 -1.69 -6.92 -5.36
N SER A 311 -2.30 -5.94 -4.70
CA SER A 311 -2.93 -6.16 -3.38
C SER A 311 -4.04 -7.20 -3.43
N ILE A 312 -4.83 -7.23 -4.52
CA ILE A 312 -5.92 -8.19 -4.73
C ILE A 312 -5.33 -9.61 -4.88
N ALA A 313 -4.36 -9.81 -5.77
CA ALA A 313 -3.73 -11.11 -6.00
C ALA A 313 -2.97 -11.65 -4.76
N VAL A 314 -2.24 -10.79 -4.06
CA VAL A 314 -1.46 -11.18 -2.89
C VAL A 314 -2.37 -11.49 -1.70
N TRP A 315 -3.41 -10.70 -1.46
CA TRP A 315 -4.37 -11.03 -0.42
C TRP A 315 -5.18 -12.28 -0.76
N TYR A 316 -5.50 -12.52 -2.03
CA TYR A 316 -6.08 -13.79 -2.45
C TYR A 316 -5.19 -14.96 -2.02
N THR A 317 -3.90 -14.90 -2.37
CA THR A 317 -2.91 -15.93 -2.01
C THR A 317 -2.79 -16.13 -0.49
N LYS A 318 -2.73 -15.02 0.28
CA LYS A 318 -2.67 -15.04 1.76
C LYS A 318 -3.77 -15.83 2.40
N TYR A 319 -5.00 -15.58 1.99
CA TYR A 319 -6.15 -16.24 2.60
C TYR A 319 -6.47 -17.59 1.97
N HIS A 320 -5.99 -17.85 0.75
CA HIS A 320 -6.04 -19.16 0.11
C HIS A 320 -5.16 -20.18 0.83
N TYR A 321 -3.88 -19.86 1.09
CA TYR A 321 -2.95 -20.80 1.73
C TYR A 321 -2.91 -20.69 3.25
N ASP A 322 -3.31 -19.56 3.82
CA ASP A 322 -3.47 -19.34 5.27
C ASP A 322 -2.22 -19.71 6.08
N VAL A 323 -1.04 -19.34 5.58
CA VAL A 323 0.28 -19.70 6.15
C VAL A 323 0.64 -18.81 7.33
N LEU A 324 1.08 -19.41 8.44
CA LEU A 324 1.52 -18.69 9.64
C LEU A 324 2.75 -17.81 9.40
N ARG A 325 2.94 -16.88 10.34
CA ARG A 325 4.13 -16.01 10.39
C ARG A 325 5.33 -16.75 10.99
N PRO A 326 6.56 -16.37 10.60
CA PRO A 326 7.77 -16.96 11.15
C PRO A 326 7.82 -16.94 12.67
N GLU A 327 7.44 -15.83 13.30
CA GLU A 327 7.43 -15.71 14.76
C GLU A 327 6.67 -16.86 15.45
N THR A 328 5.47 -17.17 14.95
CA THR A 328 4.67 -18.29 15.47
C THR A 328 5.32 -19.64 15.16
N ALA A 329 5.95 -19.79 14.00
CA ALA A 329 6.61 -21.03 13.60
C ALA A 329 7.79 -21.34 14.53
N LEU A 330 8.69 -20.38 14.68
CA LEU A 330 9.91 -20.50 15.47
C LEU A 330 9.60 -20.65 16.97
N LYS A 331 8.65 -19.88 17.52
CA LYS A 331 8.38 -19.88 18.98
C LYS A 331 7.46 -21.00 19.44
N MET A 332 6.44 -21.32 18.64
CA MET A 332 5.27 -22.08 19.13
C MET A 332 5.04 -23.38 18.36
N ARG A 333 5.32 -23.43 17.05
CA ARG A 333 4.88 -24.54 16.18
C ARG A 333 5.99 -25.44 15.66
N ALA A 334 7.26 -25.14 15.94
CA ALA A 334 8.39 -25.93 15.43
C ALA A 334 8.27 -27.44 15.68
N ARG A 335 7.77 -27.86 16.86
CA ARG A 335 7.56 -29.29 17.18
C ARG A 335 6.42 -29.94 16.39
N ASP A 336 5.43 -29.15 16.00
CA ASP A 336 4.21 -29.64 15.33
C ASP A 336 4.48 -29.95 13.85
N PHE A 337 5.57 -29.42 13.27
CA PHE A 337 5.92 -29.63 11.87
C PHE A 337 6.38 -31.05 11.56
N GLN A 338 6.85 -31.80 12.56
CA GLN A 338 7.37 -33.17 12.38
C GLN A 338 8.44 -33.27 11.28
N ASN A 339 9.23 -32.20 11.11
CA ASN A 339 10.31 -32.14 10.14
C ASN A 339 11.52 -32.95 10.69
N PRO A 340 12.10 -33.89 9.91
CA PRO A 340 13.24 -34.68 10.37
C PRO A 340 14.55 -33.88 10.48
N ASP A 341 14.62 -32.69 9.89
CA ASP A 341 15.80 -31.86 9.91
C ASP A 341 16.03 -31.21 11.29
N PRO A 342 17.20 -31.37 11.90
CA PRO A 342 17.49 -30.85 13.25
C PRO A 342 17.49 -29.31 13.32
N ARG A 343 17.56 -28.61 12.17
CA ARG A 343 17.43 -27.15 12.11
C ARG A 343 16.04 -26.68 12.51
N VAL A 344 15.00 -27.48 12.26
CA VAL A 344 13.62 -27.17 12.64
C VAL A 344 13.41 -27.52 14.11
N ARG A 345 13.73 -26.55 14.97
CA ARG A 345 13.67 -26.70 16.43
C ARG A 345 13.01 -25.49 17.09
N PRO A 346 12.38 -25.67 18.27
CA PRO A 346 11.72 -24.57 18.97
C PRO A 346 12.72 -23.52 19.47
N LEU A 347 12.39 -22.24 19.24
CA LEU A 347 13.12 -21.07 19.73
C LEU A 347 12.15 -20.17 20.52
N PRO A 348 11.79 -20.54 21.77
CA PRO A 348 10.74 -19.85 22.53
C PRO A 348 11.06 -18.38 22.85
N GLY A 349 12.35 -18.04 22.92
CA GLY A 349 12.83 -16.67 23.14
C GLY A 349 12.95 -15.81 21.88
N TRP A 350 12.74 -16.39 20.68
CA TRP A 350 12.90 -15.67 19.43
C TRP A 350 11.84 -14.56 19.28
N GLN A 351 12.23 -13.41 18.73
CA GLN A 351 11.36 -12.27 18.48
C GLN A 351 11.79 -11.59 17.18
N SER A 352 10.84 -11.20 16.33
CA SER A 352 11.11 -10.51 15.08
C SER A 352 11.61 -9.09 15.33
N VAL A 353 12.41 -8.54 14.41
CA VAL A 353 12.93 -7.16 14.49
C VAL A 353 11.82 -6.13 14.39
N ILE A 354 10.88 -6.37 13.46
CA ILE A 354 9.72 -5.51 13.28
C ILE A 354 8.46 -6.24 13.72
N THR A 355 7.42 -5.46 14.04
CA THR A 355 6.16 -6.01 14.54
C THR A 355 5.52 -6.90 13.46
N THR A 356 5.16 -8.12 13.84
CA THR A 356 4.48 -9.05 12.94
C THR A 356 3.09 -8.55 12.56
N PRO A 357 2.78 -8.31 11.27
CA PRO A 357 1.48 -7.79 10.86
C PRO A 357 0.34 -8.81 11.02
N PRO A 358 -0.91 -8.37 11.31
CA PRO A 358 -2.03 -9.25 11.68
C PRO A 358 -2.75 -9.85 10.46
N PHE A 359 -2.01 -10.55 9.60
CA PHE A 359 -2.54 -11.28 8.45
C PHE A 359 -1.57 -12.40 8.01
N PRO A 360 -2.04 -13.42 7.26
CA PRO A 360 -1.20 -14.54 6.81
C PRO A 360 0.07 -14.10 6.08
N ALA A 361 1.11 -14.93 6.18
CA ALA A 361 2.44 -14.62 5.66
C ALA A 361 2.50 -14.68 4.13
N TYR A 362 2.10 -15.82 3.56
CA TYR A 362 2.39 -16.14 2.16
C TYR A 362 1.36 -15.55 1.17
N THR A 363 1.70 -14.63 0.27
CA THR A 363 3.04 -14.08 -0.04
C THR A 363 3.24 -12.67 0.51
N SER A 364 4.45 -12.11 0.41
CA SER A 364 4.83 -10.82 1.01
C SER A 364 4.17 -9.63 0.29
N GLY A 365 3.43 -8.79 1.03
CA GLY A 365 2.83 -7.57 0.48
C GLY A 365 3.90 -6.59 -0.02
N HIS A 366 4.87 -6.23 0.84
CA HIS A 366 5.99 -5.35 0.50
C HIS A 366 6.71 -5.78 -0.78
N SER A 367 7.11 -7.05 -0.87
CA SER A 367 7.83 -7.57 -2.04
C SER A 367 7.00 -7.40 -3.31
N SER A 368 5.69 -7.63 -3.23
CA SER A 368 4.79 -7.53 -4.38
C SER A 368 4.53 -6.09 -4.83
N PHE A 369 4.40 -5.14 -3.88
CA PHE A 369 4.25 -3.71 -4.18
C PHE A 369 5.52 -3.13 -4.80
N GLY A 370 6.69 -3.54 -4.27
CA GLY A 370 7.96 -3.15 -4.88
C GLY A 370 8.14 -3.74 -6.26
N ALA A 371 7.83 -5.03 -6.45
CA ALA A 371 7.92 -5.69 -7.73
C ALA A 371 7.06 -5.00 -8.80
N VAL A 372 5.78 -4.73 -8.52
CA VAL A 372 4.90 -4.08 -9.50
C VAL A 372 5.30 -2.62 -9.73
N GLY A 373 5.66 -1.89 -8.67
CA GLY A 373 6.06 -0.49 -8.75
C GLY A 373 7.35 -0.29 -9.53
N GLY A 374 8.42 -0.99 -9.12
CA GLY A 374 9.71 -0.93 -9.79
C GLY A 374 9.63 -1.41 -11.24
N ARG A 375 8.94 -2.52 -11.52
CA ARG A 375 8.81 -3.03 -12.89
C ARG A 375 8.04 -2.09 -13.82
N LEU A 376 6.97 -1.44 -13.35
CA LEU A 376 6.28 -0.41 -14.13
C LEU A 376 7.16 0.82 -14.35
N LEU A 377 7.97 1.21 -13.37
CA LEU A 377 8.92 2.32 -13.52
C LEU A 377 10.02 1.98 -14.53
N GLU A 378 10.57 0.76 -14.51
CA GLU A 378 11.51 0.28 -15.53
C GLU A 378 10.92 0.42 -16.94
N HIS A 379 9.68 -0.05 -17.14
CA HIS A 379 8.99 0.04 -18.43
C HIS A 379 8.75 1.49 -18.87
N VAL A 380 8.30 2.34 -17.95
CA VAL A 380 8.01 3.74 -18.22
C VAL A 380 9.28 4.56 -18.50
N LEU A 381 10.36 4.29 -17.76
CA LEU A 381 11.65 4.97 -17.92
C LEU A 381 12.50 4.39 -19.05
N GLY A 382 12.14 3.19 -19.54
CA GLY A 382 12.87 2.46 -20.57
C GLY A 382 14.21 1.91 -20.11
N THR A 383 14.46 1.86 -18.80
CA THR A 383 15.73 1.39 -18.22
C THR A 383 15.54 0.92 -16.77
N ASP A 384 16.29 -0.11 -16.39
CA ASP A 384 16.53 -0.47 -14.99
C ASP A 384 17.76 0.26 -14.41
N GLU A 385 18.68 0.73 -15.27
CA GLU A 385 19.90 1.41 -14.86
C GLU A 385 19.64 2.89 -14.59
N LEU A 386 19.52 3.21 -13.31
CA LEU A 386 19.30 4.56 -12.83
C LEU A 386 19.95 4.73 -11.47
N ARG A 387 20.82 5.75 -11.33
CA ARG A 387 21.37 6.15 -10.04
C ARG A 387 20.41 7.09 -9.35
N PHE A 388 19.96 6.72 -8.16
CA PHE A 388 19.07 7.55 -7.34
C PHE A 388 19.32 7.28 -5.87
N THR A 389 18.84 8.21 -5.04
CA THR A 389 18.92 8.12 -3.58
C THR A 389 17.52 8.19 -3.01
N LEU A 390 17.20 7.26 -2.12
CA LEU A 390 15.95 7.28 -1.37
C LEU A 390 16.21 7.67 0.08
N GLU A 391 15.27 8.43 0.63
CA GLU A 391 15.14 8.70 2.06
C GLU A 391 13.81 8.11 2.56
N CYS A 392 13.67 7.88 3.86
CA CYS A 392 12.37 7.56 4.43
C CYS A 392 11.44 8.77 4.26
N PRO A 393 10.29 8.61 3.57
CA PRO A 393 9.41 9.73 3.28
C PRO A 393 8.66 10.18 4.55
N ASP A 394 8.57 9.27 5.52
CA ASP A 394 7.88 9.42 6.79
C ASP A 394 8.83 9.18 7.96
N GLN A 395 8.61 9.93 9.04
CA GLN A 395 9.27 9.68 10.32
C GLN A 395 8.29 8.91 11.20
N VAL A 396 8.57 7.63 11.42
CA VAL A 396 7.79 6.80 12.37
C VAL A 396 8.24 7.07 13.81
N ILE A 397 7.36 6.81 14.76
CA ILE A 397 7.63 7.06 16.19
C ILE A 397 8.79 6.22 16.74
N TRP A 398 9.13 5.08 16.09
CA TRP A 398 10.26 4.27 16.51
C TRP A 398 10.67 3.19 15.48
N PRO A 399 11.98 3.00 15.22
CA PRO A 399 13.06 3.98 15.37
C PRO A 399 13.03 5.00 14.22
N GLN A 400 13.42 6.24 14.51
CA GLN A 400 13.43 7.32 13.51
C GLN A 400 14.58 7.13 12.52
N MET A 401 14.30 7.22 11.23
CA MET A 401 15.27 7.10 10.14
C MET A 401 15.64 8.47 9.55
N ARG A 402 15.70 9.50 10.39
CA ARG A 402 16.00 10.86 9.95
C ARG A 402 17.42 10.95 9.39
N GLY A 403 17.52 11.40 8.14
CA GLY A 403 18.81 11.58 7.46
C GLY A 403 19.44 10.30 6.92
N VAL A 404 18.80 9.14 7.12
CA VAL A 404 19.23 7.89 6.50
C VAL A 404 18.93 7.93 5.01
N LYS A 405 19.96 7.74 4.20
CA LYS A 405 19.91 7.74 2.74
C LYS A 405 20.34 6.37 2.24
N ARG A 406 19.59 5.82 1.30
CA ARG A 406 19.94 4.57 0.61
C ARG A 406 20.19 4.86 -0.86
N HIS A 407 21.34 4.41 -1.35
CA HIS A 407 21.83 4.72 -2.69
C HIS A 407 21.71 3.50 -3.59
N PHE A 408 21.08 3.71 -4.75
CA PHE A 408 20.82 2.64 -5.72
C PHE A 408 21.44 3.01 -7.06
N THR A 409 21.83 1.98 -7.81
CA THR A 409 22.30 2.10 -9.19
C THR A 409 21.31 1.50 -10.19
N ARG A 410 20.31 0.77 -9.67
CA ARG A 410 19.25 0.12 -10.41
C ARG A 410 17.93 0.23 -9.68
N ILE A 411 16.83 0.27 -10.43
CA ILE A 411 15.48 0.26 -9.83
C ILE A 411 15.24 -1.09 -9.14
N SER A 412 15.55 -2.19 -9.84
CA SER A 412 15.51 -3.56 -9.32
C SER A 412 16.26 -3.73 -7.99
N GLN A 413 17.41 -3.08 -7.82
CA GLN A 413 18.17 -3.12 -6.56
C GLN A 413 17.34 -2.59 -5.37
N SER A 414 16.57 -1.51 -5.56
CA SER A 414 15.71 -0.98 -4.50
C SER A 414 14.51 -1.89 -4.21
N VAL A 415 14.01 -2.59 -5.24
CA VAL A 415 12.91 -3.54 -5.11
C VAL A 415 13.34 -4.79 -4.34
N ASP A 416 14.51 -5.33 -4.66
CA ASP A 416 15.09 -6.48 -3.97
C ASP A 416 15.35 -6.14 -2.50
N GLU A 417 15.91 -4.96 -2.23
CA GLU A 417 16.16 -4.50 -0.86
C GLU A 417 14.85 -4.34 -0.07
N ASN A 418 13.81 -3.75 -0.68
CA ASN A 418 12.47 -3.69 -0.11
C ASN A 418 11.91 -5.09 0.21
N GLY A 419 12.09 -6.07 -0.68
CA GLY A 419 11.65 -7.43 -0.45
C GLY A 419 12.41 -8.13 0.69
N LEU A 420 13.74 -8.07 0.65
CA LEU A 420 14.64 -8.67 1.64
C LEU A 420 14.51 -8.04 3.02
N SER A 421 14.08 -6.78 3.11
CA SER A 421 13.75 -6.11 4.38
C SER A 421 12.83 -6.94 5.27
N ARG A 422 11.94 -7.74 4.67
CA ARG A 422 10.97 -8.54 5.43
C ARG A 422 11.55 -9.83 6.01
N ILE A 423 12.65 -10.31 5.42
CA ILE A 423 13.45 -11.43 5.91
C ILE A 423 14.31 -10.95 7.08
N TYR A 424 15.02 -9.83 6.90
CA TYR A 424 15.79 -9.17 7.96
C TYR A 424 14.90 -8.72 9.13
N GLY A 425 13.66 -8.31 8.80
CA GLY A 425 12.62 -7.97 9.76
C GLY A 425 12.04 -9.16 10.53
N GLY A 426 12.26 -10.40 10.05
CA GLY A 426 11.75 -11.62 10.67
C GLY A 426 10.25 -11.88 10.50
N VAL A 427 9.60 -11.28 9.50
CA VAL A 427 8.13 -11.34 9.37
C VAL A 427 7.63 -12.11 8.15
N HIS A 428 8.51 -12.47 7.23
CA HIS A 428 8.18 -13.21 6.01
C HIS A 428 9.18 -14.34 5.74
N TRP A 429 8.70 -15.40 5.09
CA TRP A 429 9.50 -16.49 4.55
C TRP A 429 10.25 -16.03 3.29
N LEU A 430 11.35 -16.70 2.90
CA LEU A 430 12.05 -16.36 1.67
C LEU A 430 11.16 -16.65 0.45
N ARG A 431 10.36 -17.72 0.51
CA ARG A 431 9.34 -18.04 -0.50
C ARG A 431 8.30 -16.93 -0.66
N ASP A 432 7.92 -16.27 0.44
CA ASP A 432 6.98 -15.15 0.41
C ASP A 432 7.50 -14.02 -0.48
N HIS A 433 8.80 -13.75 -0.43
CA HIS A 433 9.44 -12.73 -1.27
C HIS A 433 9.49 -13.18 -2.74
N GLN A 434 10.03 -14.37 -3.01
CA GLN A 434 10.21 -14.89 -4.38
C GLN A 434 8.91 -14.92 -5.19
N GLU A 435 7.85 -15.49 -4.62
CA GLU A 435 6.58 -15.60 -5.32
C GLU A 435 5.87 -14.25 -5.46
N SER A 436 6.00 -13.37 -4.47
CA SER A 436 5.50 -12.00 -4.60
C SER A 436 6.22 -11.19 -5.68
N MET A 437 7.54 -11.40 -5.86
CA MET A 437 8.28 -10.78 -6.96
C MET A 437 7.70 -11.19 -8.30
N ARG A 438 7.47 -12.50 -8.50
CA ARG A 438 6.84 -13.04 -9.71
C ARG A 438 5.45 -12.46 -9.95
N ILE A 439 4.61 -12.39 -8.91
CA ILE A 439 3.26 -11.83 -9.00
C ILE A 439 3.31 -10.36 -9.42
N GLY A 440 4.08 -9.53 -8.71
CA GLY A 440 4.13 -8.10 -8.99
C GLY A 440 4.70 -7.78 -10.37
N GLN A 441 5.77 -8.46 -10.79
CA GLN A 441 6.36 -8.31 -12.13
C GLN A 441 5.38 -8.72 -13.23
N GLY A 442 4.69 -9.86 -13.07
CA GLY A 442 3.71 -10.32 -14.06
C GLY A 442 2.52 -9.37 -14.22
N ILE A 443 2.04 -8.77 -13.13
CA ILE A 443 0.97 -7.76 -13.18
C ILE A 443 1.46 -6.48 -13.86
N ALA A 444 2.67 -6.02 -13.55
CA ALA A 444 3.28 -4.86 -14.19
C ALA A 444 3.43 -5.05 -15.70
N ASP A 445 3.98 -6.19 -16.12
CA ASP A 445 4.15 -6.55 -17.53
C ASP A 445 2.79 -6.59 -18.26
N HIS A 446 1.77 -7.19 -17.64
CA HIS A 446 0.40 -7.22 -18.18
C HIS A 446 -0.19 -5.83 -18.35
N ILE A 447 -0.05 -4.95 -17.35
CA ILE A 447 -0.57 -3.57 -17.41
C ILE A 447 0.11 -2.81 -18.55
N PHE A 448 1.44 -2.80 -18.58
CA PHE A 448 2.19 -2.02 -19.56
C PHE A 448 1.96 -2.51 -21.00
N ALA A 449 1.85 -3.82 -21.20
CA ALA A 449 1.62 -4.41 -22.51
C ALA A 449 0.21 -4.20 -23.08
N ASN A 450 -0.78 -3.87 -22.25
CA ASN A 450 -2.20 -3.88 -22.66
C ASN A 450 -2.96 -2.57 -22.41
N PHE A 451 -2.45 -1.67 -21.58
CA PHE A 451 -3.17 -0.45 -21.20
C PHE A 451 -2.43 0.82 -21.62
N PHE A 452 -3.22 1.83 -21.98
CA PHE A 452 -2.83 3.18 -22.32
C PHE A 452 -1.68 3.22 -23.32
N LYS A 453 -1.72 2.42 -24.39
CA LYS A 453 -0.73 2.55 -25.46
C LYS A 453 -0.90 3.91 -26.13
N ARG A 454 0.21 4.45 -26.63
CA ARG A 454 0.14 5.68 -27.42
C ARG A 454 -0.62 5.39 -28.71
N VAL A 455 -1.56 6.26 -29.08
CA VAL A 455 -2.24 6.15 -30.38
C VAL A 455 -1.21 6.40 -31.48
N ALA A 456 -1.21 5.54 -32.50
CA ALA A 456 -0.28 5.58 -33.63
C ALA A 456 -0.55 6.77 -34.56
#